data_AF-A0AAW0J5D2-F1
#
_entry.id   AF-A0AAW0J5D2-F1
#
_cell.length_a   1.000
_cell.length_b   1.000
_cell.length_c   1.000
_cell.angle_alpha   90.00
_cell.angle_beta   90.00
_cell.angle_gamma   90.00
#
_symmetry.space_group_name_H-M   'P 1'
#
loop_
_entity.id
_entity.type
_entity.pdbx_description
1 polymer ?
#
loop_
_entity_poly.entity_id
_entity_poly.type
_entity_poly.pdbx_seq_one_letter_code
_entity_poly.pdbx_strand_id
1 'polypeptide(L)'
;MLNLTPKTLSPSSFLFNPIPIPQNPNPKFLTQSRLSFKSEYQTERGHEFETDESFFREESATGRDLSVLAASLSKKSKSKLRVLDALYSCGIQSLQFLVKAEADFMLTNDTNEEYRRTNLVLKGVSERVKEDG
;
A
#
# COMPACT_ATOMS: atom_id res chain seq x y z
N MET A 1 -0.74 10.83 53.30
CA MET A 1 0.51 10.15 52.88
C MET A 1 0.12 8.76 52.39
N LEU A 2 0.29 8.49 51.09
CA LEU A 2 0.02 7.17 50.50
C LEU A 2 1.33 6.38 50.49
N ASN A 3 1.39 5.30 51.28
CA ASN A 3 2.51 4.37 51.28
C ASN A 3 2.34 3.38 50.12
N LEU A 4 3.25 3.44 49.14
CA LEU A 4 3.36 2.46 48.07
C LEU A 4 4.53 1.53 48.40
N THR A 5 4.24 0.28 48.77
CA THR A 5 5.24 -0.78 48.88
C THR A 5 5.41 -1.48 47.52
N PRO A 6 6.64 -1.68 47.03
CA PRO A 6 6.87 -2.36 45.75
C PRO A 6 6.57 -3.87 45.89
N LYS A 7 5.72 -4.39 45.00
CA LYS A 7 5.34 -5.80 44.95
C LYS A 7 6.31 -6.52 44.02
N THR A 8 7.20 -7.32 44.60
CA THR A 8 8.20 -8.14 43.90
C THR A 8 7.51 -9.18 43.03
N LEU A 9 7.83 -9.22 41.72
CA LEU A 9 7.39 -10.30 40.84
C LEU A 9 8.37 -11.47 40.97
N SER A 10 7.85 -12.59 41.48
CA SER A 10 8.57 -13.86 41.60
C SER A 10 8.86 -14.45 40.20
N PRO A 11 10.03 -15.07 39.96
CA PRO A 11 10.31 -15.73 38.69
C PRO A 11 9.57 -17.07 38.69
N SER A 12 8.50 -17.17 37.89
CA SER A 12 7.85 -18.47 37.68
C SER A 12 8.71 -19.34 36.77
N SER A 13 9.21 -20.44 37.31
CA SER A 13 9.88 -21.53 36.61
C SER A 13 8.84 -22.44 35.94
N PHE A 14 8.27 -21.99 34.82
CA PHE A 14 7.57 -22.90 33.92
C PHE A 14 8.56 -23.58 32.99
N LEU A 15 8.88 -24.80 33.37
CA LEU A 15 9.67 -25.78 32.63
C LEU A 15 9.07 -26.00 31.24
N PHE A 16 9.94 -25.99 30.23
CA PHE A 16 9.66 -26.35 28.85
C PHE A 16 9.22 -27.82 28.77
N ASN A 17 7.94 -28.06 28.50
CA ASN A 17 7.50 -29.32 27.88
C ASN A 17 7.41 -29.09 26.37
N PRO A 18 8.15 -29.85 25.53
CA PRO A 18 7.98 -29.77 24.08
C PRO A 18 6.59 -30.31 23.70
N ILE A 19 5.77 -29.44 23.12
CA ILE A 19 4.50 -29.80 22.49
C ILE A 19 4.82 -30.67 21.25
N PRO A 20 4.18 -31.84 21.06
CA PRO A 20 4.28 -32.57 19.80
C PRO A 20 3.73 -31.71 18.66
N ILE A 21 4.59 -31.36 17.71
CA ILE A 21 4.21 -30.65 16.49
C ILE A 21 3.30 -31.59 15.69
N PRO A 22 2.03 -31.24 15.41
CA PRO A 22 1.25 -31.99 14.44
C PRO A 22 1.91 -31.83 13.06
N GLN A 23 2.31 -32.95 12.45
CA GLN A 23 2.80 -32.97 11.09
C GLN A 23 1.65 -32.57 10.15
N ASN A 24 1.66 -31.31 9.72
CA ASN A 24 0.75 -30.79 8.71
C ASN A 24 0.99 -31.58 7.41
N PRO A 25 -0.02 -32.21 6.78
CA PRO A 25 0.16 -32.80 5.46
C PRO A 25 0.58 -31.69 4.50
N ASN A 26 1.82 -31.83 4.03
CA ASN A 26 2.49 -31.05 3.00
C ASN A 26 1.48 -30.32 2.08
N PRO A 27 1.45 -28.98 2.03
CA PRO A 27 0.61 -28.30 1.05
C PRO A 27 1.14 -28.71 -0.31
N LYS A 28 0.38 -29.56 -1.00
CA LYS A 28 0.63 -29.84 -2.42
C LYS A 28 0.60 -28.48 -3.08
N PHE A 29 1.76 -27.97 -3.46
CA PHE A 29 1.86 -26.83 -4.36
C PHE A 29 0.98 -27.21 -5.54
N LEU A 30 -0.21 -26.61 -5.60
CA LEU A 30 -0.99 -26.59 -6.80
C LEU A 30 -0.07 -25.87 -7.77
N THR A 31 0.54 -26.64 -8.66
CA THR A 31 1.10 -26.12 -9.90
C THR A 31 -0.04 -25.35 -10.53
N GLN A 32 -0.07 -24.04 -10.30
CA GLN A 32 -0.99 -23.13 -10.95
C GLN A 32 -0.66 -23.28 -12.42
N SER A 33 -1.45 -24.14 -13.08
CA SER A 33 -1.67 -24.08 -14.51
C SER A 33 -1.76 -22.61 -14.85
N ARG A 34 -0.86 -22.11 -15.69
CA ARG A 34 -0.85 -20.72 -16.17
C ARG A 34 -2.29 -20.34 -16.48
N LEU A 35 -2.95 -19.64 -15.55
CA LEU A 35 -4.28 -19.15 -15.81
C LEU A 35 -4.06 -18.16 -16.95
N SER A 36 -4.86 -18.27 -17.98
CA SER A 36 -4.95 -17.23 -18.99
C SER A 36 -5.55 -16.02 -18.28
N PHE A 37 -4.70 -15.22 -17.63
CA PHE A 37 -5.13 -14.08 -16.84
C PHE A 37 -5.65 -13.02 -17.80
N LYS A 38 -6.97 -12.78 -17.75
CA LYS A 38 -7.56 -11.63 -18.40
C LYS A 38 -7.22 -10.43 -17.54
N SER A 39 -6.44 -9.52 -18.11
CA SER A 39 -6.43 -8.12 -17.73
C SER A 39 -7.88 -7.64 -17.56
N GLU A 40 -8.22 -7.19 -16.35
CA GLU A 40 -9.49 -6.53 -16.05
C GLU A 40 -9.24 -5.04 -15.89
N TYR A 41 -9.75 -4.27 -16.84
CA TYR A 41 -9.78 -2.82 -16.76
C TYR A 41 -10.91 -2.38 -15.84
N GLN A 42 -10.58 -1.49 -14.91
CA GLN A 42 -11.51 -0.84 -14.01
C GLN A 42 -11.47 0.66 -14.25
N THR A 43 -12.57 1.34 -13.94
CA THR A 43 -12.63 2.80 -14.01
C THR A 43 -12.99 3.38 -12.65
N GLU A 44 -12.21 4.33 -12.16
CA GLU A 44 -12.52 5.08 -10.95
C GLU A 44 -12.39 6.58 -11.18
N ARG A 45 -13.49 7.31 -10.99
CA ARG A 45 -13.54 8.78 -11.10
C ARG A 45 -12.97 9.27 -12.44
N GLY A 46 -13.29 8.56 -13.52
CA GLY A 46 -12.86 8.87 -14.88
C GLY A 46 -11.45 8.42 -15.26
N HIS A 47 -10.75 7.67 -14.39
CA HIS A 47 -9.44 7.10 -14.69
C HIS A 47 -9.61 5.60 -14.92
N GLU A 48 -9.29 5.14 -16.13
CA GLU A 48 -9.19 3.72 -16.44
C GLU A 48 -7.81 3.21 -16.01
N PHE A 49 -7.78 2.03 -15.38
CA PHE A 49 -6.57 1.38 -14.93
C PHE A 49 -6.74 -0.14 -14.99
N GLU A 50 -5.62 -0.82 -15.16
CA GLU A 50 -5.55 -2.27 -15.21
C GLU A 50 -5.36 -2.82 -13.80
N THR A 51 -6.16 -3.82 -13.43
CA THR A 51 -6.06 -4.45 -12.11
C THR A 51 -5.27 -5.75 -12.11
N ASP A 52 -5.05 -6.42 -13.25
CA ASP A 52 -4.34 -7.69 -13.36
C ASP A 52 -4.64 -8.65 -12.17
N GLU A 53 -3.60 -9.10 -11.47
CA GLU A 53 -3.70 -9.89 -10.22
C GLU A 53 -3.58 -9.02 -8.97
N SER A 54 -3.53 -7.70 -9.13
CA SER A 54 -3.38 -6.77 -8.02
C SER A 54 -4.69 -6.59 -7.24
N PHE A 55 -4.55 -6.32 -5.96
CA PHE A 55 -5.68 -6.14 -5.06
C PHE A 55 -6.41 -4.81 -5.32
N PHE A 56 -7.68 -4.89 -5.73
CA PHE A 56 -8.56 -3.73 -5.87
C PHE A 56 -9.93 -4.01 -5.24
N ARG A 57 -10.50 -2.98 -4.61
CA ARG A 57 -11.86 -2.98 -4.05
C ARG A 57 -12.54 -1.67 -4.39
N GLU A 58 -13.66 -1.74 -5.10
CA GLU A 58 -14.45 -0.58 -5.48
C GLU A 58 -15.07 0.08 -4.24
N GLU A 59 -15.46 -0.71 -3.24
CA GLU A 59 -16.09 -0.25 -2.00
C GLU A 59 -15.20 0.72 -1.20
N SER A 60 -13.88 0.64 -1.41
CA SER A 60 -12.90 1.52 -0.80
C SER A 60 -12.77 2.90 -1.48
N ALA A 61 -13.54 3.19 -2.53
CA ALA A 61 -13.44 4.44 -3.31
C ALA A 61 -13.65 5.68 -2.44
N THR A 62 -14.61 5.66 -1.53
CA THR A 62 -14.83 6.77 -0.59
C THR A 62 -13.63 7.02 0.31
N GLY A 63 -12.96 5.95 0.77
CA GLY A 63 -11.75 6.07 1.57
C GLY A 63 -10.59 6.70 0.79
N ARG A 64 -10.45 6.35 -0.49
CA ARG A 64 -9.48 6.98 -1.40
C ARG A 64 -9.78 8.45 -1.63
N ASP A 65 -11.03 8.81 -1.89
CA ASP A 65 -11.45 10.20 -2.07
C ASP A 65 -11.14 11.07 -0.84
N LEU A 66 -11.43 10.57 0.38
CA LEU A 66 -11.11 11.26 1.63
C LEU A 66 -9.60 11.44 1.82
N SER A 67 -8.82 10.43 1.44
CA SER A 67 -7.36 10.47 1.52
C SER A 67 -6.78 11.55 0.60
N VAL A 68 -7.29 11.64 -0.64
CA VAL A 68 -6.94 12.70 -1.59
C VAL A 68 -7.30 14.07 -1.03
N LEU A 69 -8.51 14.25 -0.50
CA LEU A 69 -8.95 15.52 0.09
C LEU A 69 -8.03 15.97 1.24
N ALA A 70 -7.68 15.04 2.14
CA ALA A 70 -6.76 15.32 3.24
C ALA A 70 -5.37 15.73 2.72
N ALA A 71 -4.86 15.05 1.69
CA ALA A 71 -3.59 15.38 1.06
C ALA A 71 -3.62 16.76 0.39
N SER A 72 -4.70 17.11 -0.34
CA SER A 72 -4.86 18.44 -0.95
C SER A 72 -4.87 19.56 0.10
N LEU A 73 -5.53 19.36 1.25
CA LEU A 73 -5.48 20.30 2.36
C LEU A 73 -4.07 20.40 2.98
N SER A 74 -3.37 19.26 3.11
CA SER A 74 -1.99 19.25 3.58
C SER A 74 -1.07 20.01 2.61
N LYS A 75 -1.23 19.85 1.29
CA LYS A 75 -0.47 20.60 0.27
C LYS A 75 -0.71 22.10 0.40
N LYS A 76 -1.98 22.52 0.50
CA LYS A 76 -2.35 23.93 0.69
C LYS A 76 -1.70 24.56 1.92
N SER A 77 -1.58 23.81 3.02
CA SER A 77 -0.97 24.32 4.26
C SER A 77 0.56 24.30 4.27
N LYS A 78 1.20 23.37 3.55
CA LYS A 78 2.66 23.14 3.63
C LYS A 78 3.44 23.41 2.33
N SER A 79 2.75 23.90 1.30
CA SER A 79 3.20 24.16 -0.09
C SER A 79 3.73 22.96 -0.86
N LYS A 80 4.32 21.96 -0.20
CA LYS A 80 4.80 20.72 -0.78
C LYS A 80 4.08 19.52 -0.20
N LEU A 81 3.80 18.54 -1.05
CA LEU A 81 3.17 17.28 -0.72
C LEU A 81 4.07 16.13 -1.17
N ARG A 82 4.56 15.35 -0.20
CA ARG A 82 5.28 14.10 -0.42
C ARG A 82 4.43 12.97 0.12
N VAL A 83 4.17 11.95 -0.69
CA VAL A 83 3.28 10.85 -0.33
C VAL A 83 4.06 9.52 -0.43
N LEU A 84 3.79 8.64 0.53
CA LEU A 84 4.24 7.25 0.53
C LEU A 84 3.02 6.35 0.43
N ASP A 85 2.89 5.63 -0.66
CA ASP A 85 1.95 4.53 -0.81
C ASP A 85 2.64 3.23 -0.36
N ALA A 86 2.47 2.90 0.91
CA ALA A 86 3.19 1.79 1.55
C ALA A 86 2.70 0.41 1.12
N LEU A 87 1.47 0.33 0.62
CA LEU A 87 0.79 -0.89 0.17
C LEU A 87 0.27 -0.64 -1.24
N TYR A 88 1.22 -0.34 -2.13
CA TYR A 88 0.97 -0.20 -3.54
C TYR A 88 0.38 -1.53 -4.07
N SER A 89 -0.56 -1.41 -4.99
CA SER A 89 -1.30 -2.53 -5.60
C SER A 89 -1.57 -2.13 -7.06
N CYS A 90 -2.83 -2.05 -7.51
CA CYS A 90 -3.19 -1.53 -8.84
C CYS A 90 -2.81 -0.04 -9.08
N GLY A 91 -2.25 0.63 -8.08
CA GLY A 91 -1.75 2.00 -8.19
C GLY A 91 -2.82 3.09 -8.28
N ILE A 92 -4.12 2.77 -8.22
CA ILE A 92 -5.18 3.77 -8.35
C ILE A 92 -5.12 4.86 -7.27
N GLN A 93 -4.76 4.49 -6.04
CA GLN A 93 -4.57 5.46 -4.95
C GLN A 93 -3.40 6.39 -5.25
N SER A 94 -2.29 5.83 -5.75
CA SER A 94 -1.11 6.60 -6.14
C SER A 94 -1.39 7.59 -7.27
N LEU A 95 -2.08 7.11 -8.32
CA LEU A 95 -2.50 7.94 -9.45
C LEU A 95 -3.34 9.14 -8.98
N GLN A 96 -4.30 8.91 -8.08
CA GLN A 96 -5.16 9.97 -7.58
C GLN A 96 -4.41 11.01 -6.73
N PHE A 97 -3.39 10.62 -5.96
CA PHE A 97 -2.57 11.60 -5.25
C PHE A 97 -1.77 12.50 -6.20
N LEU A 98 -1.29 11.95 -7.31
CA LEU A 98 -0.54 12.70 -8.32
C LEU A 98 -1.46 13.64 -9.10
N VAL A 99 -2.61 13.15 -9.56
CA VAL A 99 -3.51 13.92 -10.43
C VAL A 99 -4.40 14.88 -9.65
N LYS A 100 -5.00 14.44 -8.54
CA LYS A 100 -6.00 15.23 -7.80
C LYS A 100 -5.43 16.00 -6.61
N ALA A 101 -4.46 15.44 -5.89
CA ALA A 101 -3.80 16.12 -4.78
C ALA A 101 -2.52 16.85 -5.20
N GLU A 102 -2.11 16.68 -6.47
CA GLU A 102 -0.90 17.27 -7.05
C GLU A 102 0.35 17.00 -6.20
N ALA A 103 0.54 15.76 -5.74
CA ALA A 103 1.73 15.40 -4.97
C ALA A 103 3.01 15.70 -5.77
N ASP A 104 3.96 16.40 -5.15
CA ASP A 104 5.23 16.77 -5.77
C ASP A 104 6.19 15.57 -5.86
N PHE A 105 6.09 14.67 -4.88
CA PHE A 105 6.87 13.44 -4.83
C PHE A 105 5.99 12.30 -4.36
N MET A 106 6.08 11.19 -5.08
CA MET A 106 5.44 9.95 -4.70
C MET A 106 6.49 8.86 -4.54
N LEU A 107 6.39 8.11 -3.44
CA LEU A 107 7.10 6.86 -3.26
C LEU A 107 6.07 5.76 -3.13
N THR A 108 6.20 4.73 -3.95
CA THR A 108 5.38 3.53 -3.88
C THR A 108 6.21 2.39 -3.32
N ASN A 109 5.58 1.54 -2.52
CA ASN A 109 6.18 0.32 -1.99
C ASN A 109 5.21 -0.83 -2.22
N ASP A 110 5.66 -1.84 -2.95
CA ASP A 110 4.93 -3.08 -3.17
C ASP A 110 5.73 -4.27 -2.64
N THR A 111 5.01 -5.25 -2.09
CA THR A 111 5.56 -6.54 -1.66
C THR A 111 5.80 -7.50 -2.83
N ASN A 112 5.11 -7.31 -3.95
CA ASN A 112 5.29 -8.08 -5.17
C ASN A 112 6.52 -7.61 -5.94
N GLU A 113 7.51 -8.49 -6.05
CA GLU A 113 8.78 -8.26 -6.75
C GLU A 113 8.59 -7.93 -8.25
N GLU A 114 7.51 -8.38 -8.88
CA GLU A 114 7.20 -8.02 -10.27
C GLU A 114 6.86 -6.53 -10.41
N TYR A 115 6.11 -6.00 -9.44
CA TYR A 115 5.76 -4.57 -9.36
C TYR A 115 6.88 -3.72 -8.74
N ARG A 116 7.93 -4.33 -8.18
CA ARG A 116 9.07 -3.59 -7.63
C ARG A 116 9.93 -2.87 -8.66
N ARG A 117 9.92 -3.28 -9.94
CA ARG A 117 10.52 -2.46 -11.01
C ARG A 117 9.78 -1.14 -11.22
N THR A 118 8.53 -1.08 -10.79
CA THR A 118 7.63 0.07 -10.82
C THR A 118 7.60 0.83 -9.49
N ASN A 119 8.56 0.61 -8.58
CA ASN A 119 8.87 1.53 -7.46
C ASN A 119 9.37 2.85 -8.03
N LEU A 120 8.44 3.58 -8.65
CA LEU A 120 8.65 4.78 -9.39
C LEU A 120 8.61 5.89 -8.36
N VAL A 121 9.79 6.39 -8.00
CA VAL A 121 9.85 7.77 -7.53
C VAL A 121 9.42 8.62 -8.72
N LEU A 122 8.12 8.94 -8.81
CA LEU A 122 7.65 9.97 -9.72
C LEU A 122 8.16 11.29 -9.18
N LYS A 123 9.40 11.60 -9.55
CA LYS A 123 10.07 12.84 -9.24
C LYS A 123 9.61 13.86 -10.28
N GLY A 124 8.45 14.48 -10.03
CA GLY A 124 7.92 15.59 -10.82
C GLY A 124 7.81 15.30 -12.32
N VAL A 125 6.59 15.02 -12.81
CA VAL A 125 6.28 15.27 -14.22
C VAL A 125 6.35 16.79 -14.44
N SER A 126 7.55 17.24 -14.76
CA SER A 126 7.88 18.51 -15.38
C SER A 126 8.77 18.19 -16.57
N GLU A 127 8.24 17.41 -17.52
CA GLU A 127 8.70 17.57 -18.89
C GLU A 127 7.97 18.78 -19.47
N ARG A 128 8.80 19.77 -19.77
CA ARG A 128 8.47 21.03 -20.43
C ARG A 128 7.49 20.80 -21.57
N VAL A 129 6.43 21.61 -21.59
CA VAL A 129 5.81 22.07 -22.84
C VAL A 129 6.96 22.41 -23.78
N LYS A 130 7.17 21.58 -24.80
CA LYS A 130 7.96 21.99 -25.95
C LYS A 130 7.08 22.97 -26.70
N GLU A 131 7.55 24.21 -26.77
CA GLU A 131 7.17 25.13 -27.83
C GLU A 131 7.36 24.40 -29.17
N ASP A 132 6.32 24.39 -29.97
CA ASP A 132 6.44 24.35 -31.43
C ASP A 132 5.64 25.57 -31.92
N GLY A 133 6.36 26.46 -32.60
CA GLY A 133 5.85 27.73 -33.12
C GLY A 133 5.08 27.64 -34.43
#